data_AF-A0A968PBL4-F1
#
_entry.id   AF-A0A968PBL4-F1
#
_cell.length_a   1.000
_cell.length_b   1.000
_cell.length_c   1.000
_cell.angle_alpha   90.00
_cell.angle_beta   90.00
_cell.angle_gamma   90.00
#
_symmetry.space_group_name_H-M   'P 1'
#
loop_
_entity.id
_entity.type
_entity.pdbx_description
1 polymer ?
#
loop_
_entity_poly.entity_id
_entity_poly.type
_entity_poly.pdbx_seq_one_letter_code
_entity_poly.pdbx_strand_id
1 'polypeptide(L)'
;MKPLATSIENVTTPATNQIENTKSTGRVLQWLRLVSIGLILVSLIMLVRLLPVDRMVALLTAQVEQLGVWGPVLFAGVYIAAAVLFIPGSALTLAAGAVFGLLQGFAVVSVASTSAAALSFLIGRYLARDSVNRWAGQNPKFAAIDRAIGQGGWKIIALLRLSPAVPFSLGNYLFGITSIRFWSYVFTSWLAMMPGTFMYVYLGYAGRAGLSAAAGAGQGKSPAQWALLVVGLLATVAVTVYVTRIARKAIRDNAALVIETPQTSANNTASLTRSALPSTVLMAMVAMLMIGCTGLAYTQRTFIGSLFGPPAVVTGESYATIPDGPNFDHSLLNEVLKTHVDEHGLVNYATLKADSTKLDAYIKSLADAPITQMGRNQRLALLINAYNAFTLRLILDHYPVQSIKDIPAERRWQAVRWNLAGTTYSLDQIEHEQIRPHFREPRVHFALVCAAIGCPPLRNEAYQSDRLEEQFSAQSQYVHTHSRWYMYDASQKVVNLTALYNWFAGDFEQVGGSVLEYVASQVPSFKEILTSGQKPRVVFLDYDWSLNTQN
;
A
#
# COMPACT_ATOMS: atom_id res chain seq x y z
N MET A 1 -65.24 -75.85 13.21
CA MET A 1 -64.17 -75.10 12.52
C MET A 1 -64.11 -73.70 13.14
N LYS A 2 -62.99 -73.33 13.77
CA LYS A 2 -62.78 -72.11 14.58
C LYS A 2 -62.47 -70.87 13.72
N PRO A 3 -62.74 -69.63 14.19
CA PRO A 3 -62.46 -68.40 13.46
C PRO A 3 -61.03 -67.91 13.70
N LEU A 4 -60.43 -67.26 12.68
CA LEU A 4 -59.12 -66.60 12.78
C LEU A 4 -59.30 -65.13 13.14
N ALA A 5 -58.65 -64.73 14.24
CA ALA A 5 -58.55 -63.35 14.69
C ALA A 5 -57.38 -62.64 13.99
N THR A 6 -57.64 -61.36 13.72
CA THR A 6 -56.79 -60.30 13.18
C THR A 6 -55.58 -59.98 14.07
N SER A 7 -54.40 -59.82 13.45
CA SER A 7 -53.25 -59.11 14.03
C SER A 7 -52.97 -57.83 13.24
N ILE A 8 -52.87 -56.73 13.97
CA ILE A 8 -52.68 -55.35 13.52
C ILE A 8 -51.20 -55.12 13.22
N GLU A 9 -50.86 -54.71 12.00
CA GLU A 9 -49.52 -54.19 11.66
C GLU A 9 -49.55 -52.66 11.67
N ASN A 10 -48.75 -52.08 12.56
CA ASN A 10 -48.52 -50.63 12.69
C ASN A 10 -47.69 -50.11 11.51
N VAL A 11 -48.27 -49.24 10.69
CA VAL A 11 -47.54 -48.40 9.73
C VAL A 11 -47.15 -47.09 10.43
N THR A 12 -45.94 -47.01 10.97
CA THR A 12 -45.33 -45.74 11.41
C THR A 12 -44.74 -44.98 10.22
N THR A 13 -45.07 -43.69 10.14
CA THR A 13 -44.82 -42.75 9.04
C THR A 13 -43.36 -42.27 8.93
N PRO A 14 -42.87 -41.92 7.72
CA PRO A 14 -41.49 -41.45 7.46
C PRO A 14 -41.28 -39.92 7.62
N ALA A 15 -42.22 -39.17 8.21
CA ALA A 15 -42.21 -37.71 8.18
C ALA A 15 -41.19 -37.05 9.14
N THR A 16 -40.77 -37.74 10.21
CA THR A 16 -39.97 -37.13 11.29
C THR A 16 -38.49 -36.95 10.89
N ASN A 17 -37.93 -37.85 10.06
CA ASN A 17 -36.51 -37.81 9.67
C ASN A 17 -36.17 -36.71 8.64
N GLN A 18 -37.15 -36.19 7.89
CA GLN A 18 -36.92 -35.13 6.90
C GLN A 18 -36.86 -33.72 7.52
N ILE A 19 -37.53 -33.52 8.66
CA ILE A 19 -37.60 -32.21 9.34
C ILE A 19 -36.35 -31.96 10.20
N GLU A 20 -35.72 -32.99 10.76
CA GLU A 20 -34.45 -32.85 11.48
C GLU A 20 -33.26 -32.61 10.55
N ASN A 21 -33.20 -33.28 9.41
CA ASN A 21 -32.12 -33.13 8.45
C ASN A 21 -32.07 -31.70 7.86
N THR A 22 -33.23 -31.11 7.54
CA THR A 22 -33.31 -29.73 7.01
C THR A 22 -32.88 -28.67 8.03
N LYS A 23 -33.16 -28.85 9.33
CA LYS A 23 -32.67 -27.96 10.40
C LYS A 23 -31.16 -28.08 10.63
N SER A 24 -30.62 -29.30 10.55
CA SER A 24 -29.18 -29.57 10.68
C SER A 24 -28.37 -28.92 9.55
N THR A 25 -28.76 -29.14 8.29
CA THR A 25 -28.09 -28.57 7.12
C THR A 25 -28.11 -27.04 7.15
N GLY A 26 -29.22 -26.43 7.58
CA GLY A 26 -29.34 -24.97 7.73
C GLY A 26 -28.35 -24.35 8.73
N ARG A 27 -28.10 -25.00 9.88
CA ARG A 27 -27.09 -24.53 10.85
C ARG A 27 -25.68 -24.67 10.30
N VAL A 28 -25.35 -25.77 9.63
CA VAL A 28 -24.03 -25.98 9.02
C VAL A 28 -23.73 -24.90 7.97
N LEU A 29 -24.71 -24.59 7.11
CA LEU A 29 -24.59 -23.51 6.12
C LEU A 29 -24.42 -22.13 6.76
N GLN A 30 -25.10 -21.85 7.89
CA GLN A 30 -24.91 -20.61 8.64
C GLN A 30 -23.51 -20.51 9.26
N TRP A 31 -23.02 -21.58 9.89
CA TRP A 31 -21.66 -21.64 10.43
C TRP A 31 -20.60 -21.50 9.36
N LEU A 32 -20.74 -22.21 8.24
CA LEU A 32 -19.82 -22.11 7.10
C LEU A 32 -19.78 -20.68 6.53
N ARG A 33 -20.93 -20.01 6.50
CA ARG A 33 -21.02 -18.60 6.10
C ARG A 33 -20.27 -17.68 7.08
N LEU A 34 -20.49 -17.83 8.39
CA LEU A 34 -19.81 -17.02 9.41
C LEU A 34 -18.29 -17.25 9.40
N VAL A 35 -17.85 -18.50 9.31
CA VAL A 35 -16.43 -18.86 9.21
C VAL A 35 -15.80 -18.27 7.95
N SER A 36 -16.50 -18.34 6.81
CA SER A 36 -16.01 -17.75 5.55
C SER A 36 -15.86 -16.23 5.65
N ILE A 37 -16.79 -15.52 6.32
CA ILE A 37 -16.65 -14.08 6.59
C ILE A 37 -15.43 -13.80 7.45
N GLY A 38 -15.28 -14.56 8.55
CA GLY A 38 -14.12 -14.44 9.44
C GLY A 38 -12.80 -14.63 8.69
N LEU A 39 -12.70 -15.68 7.87
CA LEU A 39 -11.51 -15.97 7.07
C LEU A 39 -11.21 -14.88 6.04
N ILE A 40 -12.23 -14.34 5.37
CA ILE A 40 -12.06 -13.23 4.41
C ILE A 40 -11.55 -11.98 5.14
N LEU A 41 -12.13 -11.65 6.31
CA LEU A 41 -11.70 -10.48 7.10
C LEU A 41 -10.27 -10.62 7.61
N VAL A 42 -9.91 -11.79 8.17
CA VAL A 42 -8.54 -12.08 8.62
C VAL A 42 -7.56 -12.03 7.46
N SER A 43 -7.90 -12.64 6.32
CA SER A 43 -7.07 -12.61 5.11
C SER A 43 -6.89 -11.19 4.60
N LEU A 44 -7.94 -10.36 4.60
CA LEU A 44 -7.87 -8.96 4.19
C LEU A 44 -6.96 -8.14 5.13
N ILE A 45 -7.08 -8.32 6.45
CA ILE A 45 -6.22 -7.67 7.44
C ILE A 45 -4.76 -8.10 7.24
N MET A 46 -4.51 -9.40 7.08
CA MET A 46 -3.18 -9.95 6.78
C MET A 46 -2.63 -9.38 5.48
N LEU A 47 -3.41 -9.31 4.41
CA LEU A 47 -2.99 -8.74 3.12
C LEU A 47 -2.55 -7.28 3.27
N VAL A 48 -3.33 -6.47 4.00
CA VAL A 48 -3.00 -5.06 4.27
C VAL A 48 -1.72 -4.92 5.11
N ARG A 49 -1.44 -5.86 6.01
CA ARG A 49 -0.21 -5.90 6.81
C ARG A 49 1.01 -6.42 6.04
N LEU A 50 0.78 -7.31 5.07
CA LEU A 50 1.84 -7.96 4.29
C LEU A 50 2.28 -7.10 3.11
N LEU A 51 1.32 -6.50 2.40
CA LEU A 51 1.56 -5.59 1.30
C LEU A 51 2.07 -4.23 1.83
N PRO A 52 3.04 -3.58 1.17
CA PRO A 52 3.56 -2.27 1.57
C PRO A 52 2.59 -1.15 1.14
N VAL A 53 1.33 -1.23 1.57
CA VAL A 53 0.24 -0.31 1.15
C VAL A 53 0.56 1.13 1.55
N ASP A 54 1.19 1.33 2.71
CA ASP A 54 1.71 2.60 3.18
C ASP A 54 2.73 3.20 2.20
N ARG A 55 3.70 2.39 1.73
CA ARG A 55 4.71 2.83 0.76
C ARG A 55 4.11 3.08 -0.62
N MET A 56 3.20 2.22 -1.07
CA MET A 56 2.48 2.41 -2.34
C MET A 56 1.71 3.73 -2.34
N VAL A 57 1.00 4.03 -1.25
CA VAL A 57 0.28 5.29 -1.09
C VAL A 57 1.27 6.46 -0.99
N ALA A 58 2.39 6.32 -0.27
CA ALA A 58 3.40 7.36 -0.15
C ALA A 58 4.07 7.68 -1.50
N LEU A 59 4.46 6.67 -2.29
CA LEU A 59 5.03 6.84 -3.63
C LEU A 59 4.04 7.51 -4.59
N LEU A 60 2.79 7.04 -4.61
CA LEU A 60 1.73 7.65 -5.42
C LEU A 60 1.47 9.09 -4.99
N THR A 61 1.47 9.37 -3.68
CA THR A 61 1.29 10.72 -3.15
C THR A 61 2.46 11.62 -3.53
N ALA A 62 3.70 11.17 -3.35
CA ALA A 62 4.90 11.93 -3.72
C ALA A 62 4.94 12.25 -5.21
N GLN A 63 4.63 11.29 -6.08
CA GLN A 63 4.55 11.53 -7.53
C GLN A 63 3.46 12.53 -7.90
N VAL A 64 2.30 12.43 -7.26
CA VAL A 64 1.18 13.36 -7.47
C VAL A 64 1.52 14.76 -6.96
N GLU A 65 2.19 14.88 -5.81
CA GLU A 65 2.61 16.15 -5.20
C GLU A 65 3.70 16.84 -6.04
N GLN A 66 4.67 16.08 -6.58
CA GLN A 66 5.68 16.62 -7.51
C GLN A 66 5.05 17.23 -8.76
N LEU A 67 3.91 16.70 -9.22
CA LEU A 67 3.17 17.22 -10.35
C LEU A 67 2.25 18.41 -9.98
N GLY A 68 2.10 18.71 -8.68
CA GLY A 68 1.26 19.78 -8.17
C GLY A 68 -0.17 19.73 -8.71
N VAL A 69 -0.58 20.78 -9.42
CA VAL A 69 -1.93 20.92 -10.00
C VAL A 69 -2.21 19.85 -11.07
N TRP A 70 -1.18 19.28 -11.71
CA TRP A 70 -1.33 18.25 -12.73
C TRP A 70 -1.55 16.84 -12.16
N GLY A 71 -1.24 16.61 -10.89
CA GLY A 71 -1.41 15.30 -10.23
C GLY A 71 -2.83 14.73 -10.36
N PRO A 72 -3.88 15.50 -10.00
CA PRO A 72 -5.28 15.12 -10.23
C PRO A 72 -5.63 14.78 -11.69
N VAL A 73 -5.05 15.52 -12.65
CA VAL A 73 -5.32 15.35 -14.08
C VAL A 73 -4.71 14.05 -14.60
N LEU A 74 -3.45 13.78 -14.26
CA LEU A 74 -2.78 12.53 -14.63
C LEU A 74 -3.52 11.33 -14.02
N PHE A 75 -3.89 11.43 -12.74
CA PHE A 75 -4.66 10.39 -12.07
C PHE A 75 -5.99 10.12 -12.77
N ALA A 76 -6.72 11.16 -13.15
CA ALA A 76 -7.95 11.03 -13.93
C ALA A 76 -7.70 10.35 -15.29
N GLY A 77 -6.61 10.69 -15.98
CA GLY A 77 -6.22 10.04 -17.24
C GLY A 77 -5.95 8.54 -17.08
N VAL A 78 -5.17 8.15 -16.06
CA VAL A 78 -4.92 6.74 -15.71
C VAL A 78 -6.22 6.02 -15.36
N TYR A 79 -7.09 6.65 -14.58
CA TYR A 79 -8.40 6.10 -14.25
C TYR A 79 -9.25 5.84 -15.50
N ILE A 80 -9.31 6.80 -16.42
CA ILE A 80 -10.05 6.67 -17.68
C ILE A 80 -9.50 5.52 -18.51
N ALA A 81 -8.18 5.46 -18.70
CA ALA A 81 -7.53 4.37 -19.44
C ALA A 81 -7.82 3.01 -18.81
N ALA A 82 -7.66 2.89 -17.49
CA ALA A 82 -7.93 1.67 -16.75
C ALA A 82 -9.38 1.21 -16.93
N ALA A 83 -10.35 2.11 -16.76
CA ALA A 83 -11.75 1.79 -16.90
C ALA A 83 -12.12 1.35 -18.34
N VAL A 84 -11.54 2.00 -19.37
CA VAL A 84 -11.70 1.63 -20.78
C VAL A 84 -11.11 0.23 -21.04
N LEU A 85 -9.97 -0.08 -20.45
CA LEU A 85 -9.27 -1.38 -20.56
C LEU A 85 -9.82 -2.48 -19.63
N PHE A 86 -11.04 -2.32 -19.10
CA PHE A 86 -11.69 -3.28 -18.19
C PHE A 86 -10.94 -3.55 -16.88
N ILE A 87 -10.03 -2.66 -16.48
CA ILE A 87 -9.38 -2.72 -15.17
C ILE A 87 -10.37 -2.19 -14.11
N PRO A 88 -10.63 -2.93 -13.02
CA PRO A 88 -11.58 -2.51 -11.99
C PRO A 88 -11.19 -1.17 -11.32
N GLY A 89 -12.03 -0.14 -11.50
CA GLY A 89 -11.79 1.20 -10.94
C GLY A 89 -11.93 1.32 -9.41
N SER A 90 -12.34 0.27 -8.70
CA SER A 90 -12.51 0.29 -7.24
C SER A 90 -11.20 0.55 -6.50
N ALA A 91 -10.10 -0.05 -6.97
CA ALA A 91 -8.77 0.16 -6.39
C ALA A 91 -8.31 1.61 -6.56
N LEU A 92 -8.46 2.17 -7.75
CA LEU A 92 -8.14 3.57 -8.03
C LEU A 92 -9.05 4.53 -7.26
N THR A 93 -10.32 4.20 -7.07
CA THR A 93 -11.24 5.03 -6.27
C THR A 93 -10.83 5.08 -4.79
N LEU A 94 -10.40 3.95 -4.22
CA LEU A 94 -9.83 3.90 -2.87
C LEU A 94 -8.52 4.71 -2.80
N ALA A 95 -7.63 4.53 -3.78
CA ALA A 95 -6.37 5.26 -3.86
C ALA A 95 -6.59 6.77 -3.92
N ALA A 96 -7.58 7.24 -4.70
CA ALA A 96 -7.90 8.66 -4.78
C ALA A 96 -8.28 9.27 -3.42
N GLY A 97 -9.05 8.54 -2.61
CA GLY A 97 -9.40 8.98 -1.25
C GLY A 97 -8.22 8.97 -0.29
N ALA A 98 -7.30 8.01 -0.45
CA ALA A 98 -6.05 8.00 0.31
C ALA A 98 -5.15 9.18 -0.09
N VAL A 99 -4.90 9.38 -1.37
CA VAL A 99 -3.94 10.37 -1.90
C VAL A 99 -4.47 11.80 -1.79
N PHE A 100 -5.64 12.09 -2.37
CA PHE A 100 -6.19 13.45 -2.46
C PHE A 100 -7.10 13.83 -1.27
N GLY A 101 -7.38 12.90 -0.38
CA GLY A 101 -8.38 13.08 0.67
C GLY A 101 -9.82 13.00 0.14
N LEU A 102 -10.79 13.27 1.02
CA LEU A 102 -12.20 12.99 0.73
C LEU A 102 -12.79 13.88 -0.37
N LEU A 103 -12.69 15.20 -0.24
CA LEU A 103 -13.35 16.14 -1.17
C LEU A 103 -12.69 16.14 -2.55
N GLN A 104 -11.37 16.32 -2.60
CA GLN A 104 -10.65 16.35 -3.86
C GLN A 104 -10.64 14.96 -4.52
N GLY A 105 -10.44 13.88 -3.76
CA GLY A 105 -10.54 12.52 -4.29
C GLY A 105 -11.92 12.21 -4.86
N PHE A 106 -13.00 12.66 -4.20
CA PHE A 106 -14.35 12.51 -4.72
C PHE A 106 -14.56 13.29 -6.02
N ALA A 107 -14.11 14.55 -6.08
CA ALA A 107 -14.21 15.37 -7.29
C ALA A 107 -13.45 14.75 -8.47
N VAL A 108 -12.19 14.34 -8.24
CA VAL A 108 -11.33 13.71 -9.26
C VAL A 108 -11.98 12.43 -9.79
N VAL A 109 -12.41 11.53 -8.92
CA VAL A 109 -13.03 10.26 -9.36
C VAL A 109 -14.39 10.51 -10.00
N SER A 110 -15.18 11.46 -9.51
CA SER A 110 -16.48 11.79 -10.10
C SER A 110 -16.34 12.23 -11.55
N VAL A 111 -15.37 13.12 -11.84
CA VAL A 111 -15.05 13.54 -13.20
C VAL A 111 -14.46 12.38 -14.01
N ALA A 112 -13.43 11.70 -13.50
CA ALA A 112 -12.73 10.64 -14.23
C ALA A 112 -13.65 9.45 -14.58
N SER A 113 -14.48 9.01 -13.63
CA SER A 113 -15.40 7.89 -13.83
C SER A 113 -16.54 8.23 -14.78
N THR A 114 -17.03 9.46 -14.78
CA THR A 114 -18.04 9.94 -15.74
C THR A 114 -17.45 10.07 -17.13
N SER A 115 -16.24 10.63 -17.26
CA SER A 115 -15.51 10.71 -18.52
C SER A 115 -15.20 9.33 -19.10
N ALA A 116 -14.77 8.38 -18.26
CA ALA A 116 -14.54 7.00 -18.67
C ALA A 116 -15.84 6.33 -19.15
N ALA A 117 -16.94 6.52 -18.41
CA ALA A 117 -18.24 6.00 -18.76
C ALA A 117 -18.74 6.56 -20.10
N ALA A 118 -18.56 7.87 -20.33
CA ALA A 118 -18.87 8.56 -21.57
C ALA A 118 -18.03 8.03 -22.74
N LEU A 119 -16.71 7.90 -22.56
CA LEU A 119 -15.79 7.43 -23.59
C LEU A 119 -16.09 5.98 -24.00
N SER A 120 -16.22 5.06 -23.04
CA SER A 120 -16.60 3.67 -23.32
C SER A 120 -17.97 3.56 -24.00
N PHE A 121 -18.92 4.43 -23.65
CA PHE A 121 -20.21 4.49 -24.32
C PHE A 121 -20.08 4.93 -25.78
N LEU A 122 -19.26 5.96 -26.08
CA LEU A 122 -19.01 6.41 -27.45
C LEU A 122 -18.25 5.34 -28.25
N ILE A 123 -17.30 4.64 -27.63
CA ILE A 123 -16.63 3.48 -28.23
C ILE A 123 -17.66 2.40 -28.58
N GLY A 124 -18.53 2.02 -27.63
CA GLY A 124 -19.60 1.07 -27.90
C GLY A 124 -20.54 1.53 -29.02
N ARG A 125 -20.87 2.83 -29.05
CA ARG A 125 -21.75 3.45 -30.05
C ARG A 125 -21.18 3.41 -31.47
N TYR A 126 -19.91 3.77 -31.64
CA TYR A 126 -19.34 4.05 -32.96
C TYR A 126 -18.45 2.92 -33.46
N LEU A 127 -17.82 2.15 -32.57
CA LEU A 127 -16.93 1.05 -32.95
C LEU A 127 -17.60 -0.33 -32.90
N ALA A 128 -18.59 -0.53 -32.01
CA ALA A 128 -19.19 -1.85 -31.82
C ALA A 128 -20.62 -1.99 -32.36
N ARG A 129 -21.33 -0.88 -32.63
CA ARG A 129 -22.77 -0.90 -32.90
C ARG A 129 -23.15 -1.61 -34.20
N ASP A 130 -22.36 -1.51 -35.27
CA ASP A 130 -22.68 -2.19 -36.54
C ASP A 130 -22.44 -3.70 -36.47
N SER A 131 -21.43 -4.12 -35.71
CA SER A 131 -21.18 -5.54 -35.42
C SER A 131 -22.26 -6.13 -34.51
N VAL A 132 -22.72 -5.37 -33.51
CA VAL A 132 -23.79 -5.79 -32.61
C VAL A 132 -25.16 -5.74 -33.27
N ASN A 133 -25.48 -4.75 -34.11
CA ASN A 133 -26.76 -4.70 -34.84
C ASN A 133 -26.92 -5.89 -35.80
N ARG A 134 -25.83 -6.30 -36.48
CA ARG A 134 -25.81 -7.52 -37.31
C ARG A 134 -26.08 -8.79 -36.48
N TRP A 135 -25.55 -8.85 -35.26
CA TRP A 135 -25.75 -9.96 -34.32
C TRP A 135 -27.13 -9.93 -33.62
N ALA A 136 -27.62 -8.74 -33.30
CA ALA A 136 -28.89 -8.48 -32.63
C ALA A 136 -30.10 -8.69 -33.54
N GLY A 137 -29.97 -8.42 -34.84
CA GLY A 137 -31.00 -8.73 -35.84
C GLY A 137 -31.36 -10.23 -35.91
N GLN A 138 -30.49 -11.09 -35.37
CA GLN A 138 -30.69 -12.55 -35.33
C GLN A 138 -31.25 -13.07 -33.99
N ASN A 139 -31.40 -12.22 -32.95
CA ASN A 139 -31.86 -12.65 -31.63
C ASN A 139 -33.02 -11.80 -31.07
N PRO A 140 -34.28 -12.30 -31.12
CA PRO A 140 -35.47 -11.59 -30.66
C PRO A 140 -35.39 -11.12 -29.19
N LYS A 141 -34.70 -11.87 -28.32
CA LYS A 141 -34.54 -11.51 -26.90
C LYS A 141 -33.71 -10.26 -26.71
N PHE A 142 -32.66 -10.06 -27.50
CA PHE A 142 -31.82 -8.87 -27.40
C PHE A 142 -32.56 -7.63 -27.90
N ALA A 143 -33.31 -7.75 -29.01
CA ALA A 143 -34.15 -6.67 -29.53
C ALA A 143 -35.28 -6.26 -28.57
N ALA A 144 -35.80 -7.19 -27.78
CA ALA A 144 -36.75 -6.90 -26.70
C ALA A 144 -36.07 -6.16 -25.53
N ILE A 145 -34.85 -6.57 -25.15
CA ILE A 145 -34.05 -5.89 -24.11
C ILE A 145 -33.69 -4.46 -24.55
N ASP A 146 -33.22 -4.25 -25.77
CA ASP A 146 -32.88 -2.90 -26.27
C ASP A 146 -34.11 -1.98 -26.32
N ARG A 147 -35.27 -2.49 -26.75
CA ARG A 147 -36.54 -1.73 -26.69
C ARG A 147 -36.96 -1.41 -25.26
N ALA A 148 -36.88 -2.38 -24.34
CA ALA A 148 -37.20 -2.17 -22.93
C ALA A 148 -36.28 -1.12 -22.29
N ILE A 149 -34.98 -1.18 -22.59
CA ILE A 149 -33.98 -0.18 -22.14
C ILE A 149 -34.28 1.20 -22.74
N GLY A 150 -34.61 1.27 -24.04
CA GLY A 150 -34.98 2.51 -24.71
C GLY A 150 -36.24 3.17 -24.14
N GLN A 151 -37.26 2.38 -23.78
CA GLN A 151 -38.52 2.86 -23.21
C GLN A 151 -38.42 3.20 -21.72
N GLY A 152 -37.65 2.44 -20.93
CA GLY A 152 -37.46 2.72 -19.51
C GLY A 152 -36.52 3.90 -19.21
N GLY A 153 -35.85 4.44 -20.24
CA GLY A 153 -35.12 5.70 -20.21
C GLY A 153 -34.08 5.76 -19.09
N TRP A 154 -34.05 6.87 -18.34
CA TRP A 154 -33.09 7.09 -17.27
C TRP A 154 -33.27 6.13 -16.07
N LYS A 155 -34.48 5.63 -15.82
CA LYS A 155 -34.75 4.77 -14.65
C LYS A 155 -33.99 3.45 -14.75
N ILE A 156 -33.97 2.82 -15.93
CA ILE A 156 -33.23 1.57 -16.14
C ILE A 156 -31.72 1.78 -15.97
N ILE A 157 -31.19 2.91 -16.47
CA ILE A 157 -29.77 3.25 -16.31
C ILE A 157 -29.42 3.39 -14.82
N ALA A 158 -30.20 4.17 -14.07
CA ALA A 158 -29.99 4.36 -12.64
C ALA A 158 -30.07 3.03 -11.87
N LEU A 159 -31.09 2.22 -12.16
CA LEU A 159 -31.28 0.91 -11.51
C LEU A 159 -30.11 -0.05 -11.78
N LEU A 160 -29.63 -0.11 -13.04
CA LEU A 160 -28.50 -0.95 -13.41
C LEU A 160 -27.18 -0.45 -12.83
N ARG A 161 -26.99 0.87 -12.67
CA ARG A 161 -25.81 1.47 -12.02
C ARG A 161 -25.78 1.22 -10.51
N LEU A 162 -26.94 1.27 -9.87
CA LEU A 162 -27.09 1.00 -8.44
C LEU A 162 -27.10 -0.49 -8.12
N SER A 163 -27.23 -1.35 -9.14
CA SER A 163 -27.19 -2.80 -9.00
C SER A 163 -25.75 -3.32 -9.20
N PRO A 164 -25.24 -4.20 -8.32
CA PRO A 164 -23.94 -4.84 -8.52
C PRO A 164 -23.96 -5.92 -9.62
N ALA A 165 -25.08 -6.12 -10.32
CA ALA A 165 -25.25 -7.20 -11.28
C ALA A 165 -24.41 -7.02 -12.56
N VAL A 166 -24.10 -5.77 -12.94
CA VAL A 166 -23.34 -5.47 -14.16
C VAL A 166 -22.01 -4.83 -13.77
N PRO A 167 -20.86 -5.42 -14.14
CA PRO A 167 -19.55 -4.81 -13.92
C PRO A 167 -19.46 -3.43 -14.56
N PHE A 168 -18.81 -2.48 -13.87
CA PHE A 168 -18.77 -1.07 -14.28
C PHE A 168 -18.31 -0.86 -15.74
N SER A 169 -17.13 -1.39 -16.10
CA SER A 169 -16.58 -1.24 -17.45
C SER A 169 -17.48 -1.87 -18.50
N LEU A 170 -17.98 -3.08 -18.26
CA LEU A 170 -18.89 -3.77 -19.17
C LEU A 170 -20.18 -2.98 -19.39
N GLY A 171 -20.78 -2.49 -18.31
CA GLY A 171 -21.99 -1.66 -18.35
C GLY A 171 -21.81 -0.45 -19.26
N ASN A 172 -20.66 0.24 -19.18
CA ASN A 172 -20.41 1.43 -19.99
C ASN A 172 -20.53 1.18 -21.51
N TYR A 173 -19.97 0.06 -21.98
CA TYR A 173 -20.06 -0.35 -23.39
C TYR A 173 -21.47 -0.85 -23.76
N LEU A 174 -22.10 -1.62 -22.86
CA LEU A 174 -23.46 -2.14 -23.07
C LEU A 174 -24.49 -1.03 -23.25
N PHE A 175 -24.35 0.10 -22.55
CA PHE A 175 -25.24 1.25 -22.79
C PHE A 175 -24.96 1.93 -24.14
N GLY A 176 -23.71 1.92 -24.61
CA GLY A 176 -23.30 2.52 -25.88
C GLY A 176 -23.95 1.86 -27.10
N ILE A 177 -24.14 0.54 -27.05
CA ILE A 177 -24.76 -0.27 -28.10
C ILE A 177 -26.29 -0.15 -28.14
N THR A 178 -26.92 0.30 -27.06
CA THR A 178 -28.38 0.47 -26.98
C THR A 178 -28.87 1.78 -27.59
N SER A 179 -30.19 1.91 -27.72
CA SER A 179 -30.89 3.12 -28.19
C SER A 179 -30.84 4.34 -27.23
N ILE A 180 -30.14 4.25 -26.09
CA ILE A 180 -30.06 5.33 -25.10
C ILE A 180 -29.35 6.58 -25.67
N ARG A 181 -29.88 7.78 -25.37
CA ARG A 181 -29.26 9.08 -25.70
C ARG A 181 -28.02 9.35 -24.83
N PHE A 182 -26.97 9.90 -25.44
CA PHE A 182 -25.67 10.15 -24.80
C PHE A 182 -25.79 10.96 -23.51
N TRP A 183 -26.40 12.16 -23.57
CA TRP A 183 -26.51 13.03 -22.40
C TRP A 183 -27.38 12.44 -21.29
N SER A 184 -28.48 11.77 -21.64
CA SER A 184 -29.30 11.05 -20.66
C SER A 184 -28.49 9.99 -19.92
N TYR A 185 -27.62 9.27 -20.62
CA TYR A 185 -26.72 8.29 -20.03
C TYR A 185 -25.66 8.93 -19.12
N VAL A 186 -24.99 9.99 -19.58
CA VAL A 186 -23.93 10.68 -18.83
C VAL A 186 -24.46 11.25 -17.52
N PHE A 187 -25.52 12.05 -17.57
CA PHE A 187 -26.11 12.68 -16.37
C PHE A 187 -26.66 11.64 -15.39
N THR A 188 -27.37 10.63 -15.90
CA THR A 188 -27.94 9.59 -15.03
C THR A 188 -26.86 8.73 -14.39
N SER A 189 -25.82 8.36 -15.14
CA SER A 189 -24.71 7.58 -14.59
C SER A 189 -23.95 8.38 -13.53
N TRP A 190 -23.66 9.65 -13.79
CA TRP A 190 -23.00 10.52 -12.82
C TRP A 190 -23.77 10.58 -11.49
N LEU A 191 -25.07 10.86 -11.55
CA LEU A 191 -25.93 10.93 -10.37
C LEU A 191 -26.03 9.59 -9.63
N ALA A 192 -26.24 8.50 -10.35
CA ALA A 192 -26.40 7.16 -9.76
C ALA A 192 -25.10 6.62 -9.15
N MET A 193 -23.94 7.03 -9.66
CA MET A 193 -22.64 6.57 -9.18
C MET A 193 -22.17 7.31 -7.93
N MET A 194 -22.63 8.55 -7.68
CA MET A 194 -22.17 9.39 -6.57
C MET A 194 -22.14 8.68 -5.21
N PRO A 195 -23.20 7.96 -4.75
CA PRO A 195 -23.17 7.31 -3.44
C PRO A 195 -22.06 6.24 -3.35
N GLY A 196 -21.86 5.46 -4.42
CA GLY A 196 -20.81 4.46 -4.49
C GLY A 196 -19.42 5.10 -4.54
N THR A 197 -19.23 6.12 -5.38
CA THR A 197 -17.98 6.87 -5.48
C THR A 197 -17.60 7.47 -4.14
N PHE A 198 -18.53 8.13 -3.46
CA PHE A 198 -18.30 8.70 -2.14
C PHE A 198 -17.87 7.62 -1.15
N MET A 199 -18.58 6.49 -1.09
CA MET A 199 -18.24 5.37 -0.20
C MET A 199 -16.80 4.88 -0.41
N TYR A 200 -16.40 4.60 -1.64
CA TYR A 200 -15.06 4.06 -1.91
C TYR A 200 -13.96 5.10 -1.62
N VAL A 201 -14.16 6.37 -2.00
CA VAL A 201 -13.20 7.44 -1.67
C VAL A 201 -13.11 7.61 -0.14
N TYR A 202 -14.25 7.58 0.54
CA TYR A 202 -14.33 7.67 1.99
C TYR A 202 -13.58 6.54 2.69
N LEU A 203 -13.75 5.29 2.24
CA LEU A 203 -13.03 4.14 2.75
C LEU A 203 -11.51 4.28 2.56
N GLY A 204 -11.06 4.82 1.42
CA GLY A 204 -9.65 5.11 1.17
C GLY A 204 -9.08 6.16 2.12
N TYR A 205 -9.81 7.26 2.29
CA TYR A 205 -9.45 8.35 3.22
C TYR A 205 -9.40 7.88 4.68
N ALA A 206 -10.42 7.16 5.13
CA ALA A 206 -10.49 6.61 6.48
C ALA A 206 -9.43 5.52 6.71
N GLY A 207 -9.19 4.67 5.72
CA GLY A 207 -8.18 3.62 5.74
C GLY A 207 -6.77 4.19 5.93
N ARG A 208 -6.39 5.21 5.14
CA ARG A 208 -5.09 5.89 5.31
C ARG A 208 -4.94 6.47 6.71
N ALA A 209 -5.97 7.16 7.22
CA ALA A 209 -5.94 7.74 8.56
C ALA A 209 -5.79 6.67 9.68
N GLY A 210 -6.43 5.51 9.51
CA GLY A 210 -6.29 4.39 10.45
C GLY A 210 -4.91 3.73 10.40
N LEU A 211 -4.34 3.54 9.20
CA LEU A 211 -2.99 3.05 9.01
C LEU A 211 -1.95 3.98 9.64
N SER A 212 -2.05 5.29 9.40
CA SER A 212 -1.20 6.31 10.00
C SER A 212 -1.27 6.30 11.54
N ALA A 213 -2.48 6.18 12.11
CA ALA A 213 -2.66 6.08 13.56
C ALA A 213 -2.07 4.78 14.15
N ALA A 214 -2.27 3.64 13.48
CA ALA A 214 -1.73 2.35 13.92
C ALA A 214 -0.20 2.24 13.78
N ALA A 215 0.39 2.97 12.84
CA ALA A 215 1.83 3.04 12.62
C ALA A 215 2.56 4.05 13.54
N GLY A 216 1.83 4.72 14.45
CA GLY A 216 2.39 5.79 15.29
C GLY A 216 2.83 7.03 14.50
N ALA A 217 2.36 7.17 13.26
CA ALA A 217 2.73 8.24 12.34
C ALA A 217 1.58 9.26 12.22
N GLY A 218 1.48 10.18 13.19
CA GLY A 218 0.59 11.35 13.13
C GLY A 218 -0.11 11.68 14.44
N GLN A 219 -0.60 12.92 14.57
CA GLN A 219 -1.57 13.26 15.64
C GLN A 219 -2.80 12.35 15.46
N GLY A 220 -3.03 11.45 16.41
CA GLY A 220 -4.22 10.61 16.40
C GLY A 220 -5.47 11.48 16.31
N LYS A 221 -6.34 11.24 15.32
CA LYS A 221 -7.66 11.89 15.24
C LYS A 221 -8.34 11.75 16.61
N SER A 222 -8.98 12.82 17.08
CA SER A 222 -9.65 12.79 18.38
C SER A 222 -10.72 11.69 18.39
N PRO A 223 -11.07 11.12 19.56
CA PRO A 223 -12.15 10.13 19.65
C PRO A 223 -13.46 10.61 18.99
N ALA A 224 -13.74 11.91 19.04
CA ALA A 224 -14.89 12.52 18.37
C ALA A 224 -14.78 12.51 16.84
N GLN A 225 -13.59 12.77 16.28
CA GLN A 225 -13.36 12.64 14.84
C GLN A 225 -13.48 11.20 14.37
N TRP A 226 -12.98 10.24 15.15
CA TRP A 226 -13.20 8.81 14.89
C TRP A 226 -14.67 8.42 14.96
N ALA A 227 -15.39 8.89 15.98
CA ALA A 227 -16.83 8.65 16.11
C ALA A 227 -17.60 9.20 14.91
N LEU A 228 -17.31 10.42 14.48
CA LEU A 228 -17.91 11.02 13.28
C LEU A 228 -17.61 10.19 12.03
N LEU A 229 -16.39 9.66 11.90
CA LEU A 229 -16.03 8.82 10.77
C LEU A 229 -16.76 7.45 10.81
N VAL A 230 -16.87 6.83 11.97
CA VAL A 230 -17.61 5.57 12.11
C VAL A 230 -19.09 5.78 11.82
N VAL A 231 -19.69 6.84 12.36
CA VAL A 231 -21.10 7.20 12.11
C VAL A 231 -21.32 7.51 10.63
N GLY A 232 -20.44 8.30 10.01
CA GLY A 232 -20.49 8.60 8.58
C GLY A 232 -20.37 7.34 7.71
N LEU A 233 -19.51 6.39 8.08
CA LEU A 233 -19.38 5.10 7.40
C LEU A 233 -20.67 4.29 7.50
N LEU A 234 -21.22 4.14 8.71
CA LEU A 234 -22.44 3.40 8.97
C LEU A 234 -23.63 3.99 8.22
N ALA A 235 -23.77 5.33 8.22
CA ALA A 235 -24.80 6.04 7.48
C ALA A 235 -24.66 5.80 5.97
N THR A 236 -23.44 5.91 5.43
CA THR A 236 -23.20 5.66 4.01
C THR A 236 -23.52 4.21 3.64
N VAL A 237 -23.14 3.23 4.49
CA VAL A 237 -23.41 1.80 4.24
C VAL A 237 -24.91 1.55 4.25
N ALA A 238 -25.62 2.12 5.23
CA ALA A 238 -27.07 2.01 5.33
C ALA A 238 -27.75 2.59 4.08
N VAL A 239 -27.36 3.79 3.62
CA VAL A 239 -27.89 4.42 2.41
C VAL A 239 -27.59 3.58 1.17
N THR A 240 -26.34 3.14 0.97
CA THR A 240 -25.98 2.29 -0.18
C THR A 240 -26.78 0.99 -0.18
N VAL A 241 -26.92 0.32 0.96
CA VAL A 241 -27.71 -0.91 1.09
C VAL A 241 -29.19 -0.64 0.81
N TYR A 242 -29.75 0.44 1.36
CA TYR A 242 -31.13 0.82 1.16
C TYR A 242 -31.43 1.10 -0.32
N VAL A 243 -30.63 1.94 -0.96
CA VAL A 243 -30.75 2.25 -2.39
C VAL A 243 -30.58 1.00 -3.24
N THR A 244 -29.61 0.14 -2.92
CA THR A 244 -29.42 -1.14 -3.63
C THR A 244 -30.63 -2.07 -3.46
N ARG A 245 -31.26 -2.10 -2.28
CA ARG A 245 -32.47 -2.90 -2.03
C ARG A 245 -33.65 -2.39 -2.84
N ILE A 246 -33.85 -1.08 -2.89
CA ILE A 246 -34.87 -0.45 -3.74
C ILE A 246 -34.59 -0.78 -5.20
N ALA A 247 -33.34 -0.64 -5.65
CA ALA A 247 -32.97 -0.93 -7.03
C ALA A 247 -33.24 -2.40 -7.40
N ARG A 248 -32.87 -3.35 -6.54
CA ARG A 248 -33.17 -4.78 -6.73
C ARG A 248 -34.65 -5.10 -6.70
N LYS A 249 -35.44 -4.39 -5.87
CA LYS A 249 -36.90 -4.56 -5.84
C LYS A 249 -37.51 -4.06 -7.14
N ALA A 250 -37.18 -2.83 -7.55
CA ALA A 250 -37.66 -2.24 -8.80
C ALA A 250 -37.24 -3.03 -10.05
N ILE A 251 -36.03 -3.61 -10.09
CA ILE A 251 -35.62 -4.50 -11.20
C ILE A 251 -36.48 -5.77 -11.23
N ARG A 252 -36.76 -6.39 -10.08
CA ARG A 252 -37.62 -7.59 -10.03
C ARG A 252 -39.05 -7.28 -10.47
N ASP A 253 -39.58 -6.17 -10.01
CA ASP A 253 -40.94 -5.73 -10.35
C ASP A 253 -41.07 -5.39 -11.85
N ASN A 254 -40.02 -4.85 -12.49
CA ASN A 254 -40.01 -4.53 -13.93
C ASN A 254 -39.53 -5.69 -14.84
N ALA A 255 -38.74 -6.63 -14.33
CA ALA A 255 -38.34 -7.83 -15.07
C ALA A 255 -39.54 -8.76 -15.31
N ALA A 256 -40.55 -8.73 -14.42
CA ALA A 256 -41.83 -9.40 -14.62
C ALA A 256 -42.60 -8.87 -15.86
N LEU A 257 -42.45 -7.58 -16.18
CA LEU A 257 -43.11 -6.95 -17.34
C LEU A 257 -42.45 -7.27 -18.70
N VAL A 258 -41.17 -7.68 -18.71
CA VAL A 258 -40.43 -8.01 -19.96
C VAL A 258 -40.71 -9.45 -20.42
N ILE A 259 -41.25 -10.31 -19.54
CA ILE A 259 -41.51 -11.73 -19.85
C ILE A 259 -42.93 -11.93 -20.42
N GLU A 260 -43.85 -10.98 -20.23
CA GLU A 260 -45.21 -11.04 -20.79
C GLU A 260 -45.32 -10.26 -22.11
N THR A 261 -44.83 -10.84 -23.20
CA THR A 261 -45.36 -10.53 -24.55
C THR A 261 -46.05 -11.77 -25.10
N PRO A 262 -47.36 -11.71 -25.43
CA PRO A 262 -48.08 -12.87 -25.93
C PRO A 262 -47.83 -13.07 -27.43
N GLN A 263 -47.32 -14.23 -27.84
CA GLN A 263 -47.99 -15.19 -28.73
C GLN A 263 -47.05 -16.35 -29.16
N THR A 264 -47.54 -17.58 -28.93
CA THR A 264 -47.38 -18.85 -29.71
C THR A 264 -45.96 -19.35 -30.05
N SER A 265 -45.54 -20.60 -29.84
CA SER A 265 -46.23 -21.88 -29.72
C SER A 265 -45.44 -22.85 -28.82
N ALA A 266 -46.06 -23.99 -28.56
CA ALA A 266 -45.69 -25.02 -27.59
C ALA A 266 -44.29 -25.64 -27.76
N ASN A 267 -43.88 -26.29 -26.66
CA ASN A 267 -42.84 -27.32 -26.52
C ASN A 267 -41.38 -26.85 -26.41
N ASN A 268 -40.98 -26.56 -25.17
CA ASN A 268 -39.86 -27.21 -24.47
C ASN A 268 -39.51 -26.38 -23.22
N THR A 269 -40.26 -26.56 -22.14
CA THR A 269 -39.78 -26.19 -20.81
C THR A 269 -38.81 -27.26 -20.31
N ALA A 270 -37.67 -27.40 -21.01
CA ALA A 270 -36.46 -27.81 -20.33
C ALA A 270 -36.08 -26.64 -19.43
N SER A 271 -36.41 -26.76 -18.14
CA SER A 271 -35.97 -25.85 -17.11
C SER A 271 -34.44 -25.80 -17.12
N LEU A 272 -33.88 -24.84 -17.84
CA LEU A 272 -32.52 -24.36 -17.60
C LEU A 272 -32.53 -23.52 -16.33
N THR A 273 -32.92 -24.13 -15.21
CA THR A 273 -32.40 -23.74 -13.91
C THR A 273 -30.93 -24.12 -13.91
N ARG A 274 -30.07 -23.27 -14.53
CA ARG A 274 -28.66 -23.24 -14.14
C ARG A 274 -28.68 -23.02 -12.64
N SER A 275 -28.34 -24.05 -11.87
CA SER A 275 -28.22 -23.96 -10.42
C SER A 275 -27.12 -22.95 -10.14
N ALA A 276 -27.53 -21.69 -9.91
CA ALA A 276 -26.63 -20.70 -9.36
C ALA A 276 -26.08 -21.31 -8.07
N LEU A 277 -24.75 -21.44 -7.97
CA LEU A 277 -24.10 -21.95 -6.76
C LEU A 277 -24.71 -21.24 -5.55
N PRO A 278 -25.11 -21.96 -4.48
CA PRO A 278 -25.64 -21.34 -3.28
C PRO A 278 -24.65 -20.27 -2.81
N SER A 279 -25.14 -19.07 -2.51
CA SER A 279 -24.28 -17.92 -2.14
C SER A 279 -23.23 -18.24 -1.06
N THR A 280 -23.53 -19.20 -0.18
CA THR A 280 -22.62 -19.74 0.84
C THR A 280 -21.42 -20.49 0.25
N VAL A 281 -21.61 -21.27 -0.81
CA VAL A 281 -20.53 -22.00 -1.50
C VAL A 281 -19.63 -21.02 -2.24
N LEU A 282 -20.22 -20.02 -2.91
CA LEU A 282 -19.45 -18.94 -3.55
C LEU A 282 -18.59 -18.18 -2.52
N MET A 283 -19.14 -17.91 -1.34
CA MET A 283 -18.41 -17.26 -0.25
C MET A 283 -17.23 -18.09 0.26
N ALA A 284 -17.42 -19.41 0.43
CA ALA A 284 -16.35 -20.30 0.85
C ALA A 284 -15.23 -20.39 -0.20
N MET A 285 -15.58 -20.38 -1.48
CA MET A 285 -14.59 -20.30 -2.57
C MET A 285 -13.80 -18.99 -2.55
N VAL A 286 -14.47 -17.85 -2.33
CA VAL A 286 -13.81 -16.55 -2.17
C VAL A 286 -12.89 -16.55 -0.95
N ALA A 287 -13.31 -17.15 0.17
CA ALA A 287 -12.47 -17.29 1.35
C ALA A 287 -11.20 -18.11 1.07
N MET A 288 -11.33 -19.26 0.38
CA MET A 288 -10.18 -20.06 -0.04
C MET A 288 -9.25 -19.31 -0.99
N LEU A 289 -9.81 -18.58 -1.96
CA LEU A 289 -9.02 -17.73 -2.87
C LEU A 289 -8.24 -16.65 -2.10
N MET A 290 -8.90 -15.95 -1.16
CA MET A 290 -8.28 -14.92 -0.34
C MET A 290 -7.15 -15.48 0.53
N ILE A 291 -7.33 -16.67 1.10
CA ILE A 291 -6.27 -17.37 1.85
C ILE A 291 -5.10 -17.71 0.93
N GLY A 292 -5.38 -18.23 -0.27
CA GLY A 292 -4.35 -18.50 -1.29
C GLY A 292 -3.58 -17.25 -1.71
N CYS A 293 -4.28 -16.15 -1.99
CA CYS A 293 -3.66 -14.85 -2.27
C CYS A 293 -2.82 -14.32 -1.10
N THR A 294 -3.29 -14.52 0.13
CA THR A 294 -2.54 -14.12 1.34
C THR A 294 -1.29 -14.96 1.51
N GLY A 295 -1.37 -16.27 1.31
CA GLY A 295 -0.21 -17.17 1.32
C GLY A 295 0.80 -16.82 0.23
N LEU A 296 0.34 -16.49 -0.98
CA LEU A 296 1.19 -16.04 -2.07
C LEU A 296 1.85 -14.68 -1.76
N ALA A 297 1.10 -13.72 -1.22
CA ALA A 297 1.63 -12.42 -0.81
C ALA A 297 2.65 -12.55 0.33
N TYR A 298 2.46 -13.52 1.24
CA TYR A 298 3.41 -13.82 2.30
C TYR A 298 4.71 -14.41 1.76
N THR A 299 4.63 -15.39 0.84
CA THR A 299 5.83 -16.03 0.28
C THR A 299 6.59 -15.13 -0.70
N GLN A 300 5.90 -14.24 -1.40
CA GLN A 300 6.48 -13.27 -2.35
C GLN A 300 6.67 -11.87 -1.76
N ARG A 301 6.64 -11.73 -0.43
CA ARG A 301 6.64 -10.41 0.23
C ARG A 301 7.86 -9.55 -0.12
N THR A 302 9.02 -10.18 -0.31
CA THR A 302 10.27 -9.51 -0.72
C THR A 302 10.18 -8.94 -2.13
N PHE A 303 9.67 -9.72 -3.10
CA PHE A 303 9.46 -9.28 -4.48
C PHE A 303 8.38 -8.19 -4.60
N ILE A 304 7.26 -8.34 -3.87
CA ILE A 304 6.23 -7.29 -3.82
C ILE A 304 6.78 -6.03 -3.14
N GLY A 305 7.62 -6.20 -2.13
CA GLY A 305 8.35 -5.11 -1.47
C GLY A 305 9.33 -4.39 -2.39
N SER A 306 9.96 -5.08 -3.34
CA SER A 306 10.89 -4.47 -4.31
C SER A 306 10.18 -3.77 -5.48
N LEU A 307 8.99 -4.24 -5.87
CA LEU A 307 8.12 -3.57 -6.87
C LEU A 307 7.66 -2.17 -6.44
N PHE A 308 7.48 -1.96 -5.14
CA PHE A 308 6.99 -0.71 -4.55
C PHE A 308 7.94 -0.15 -3.46
N GLY A 309 9.19 -0.63 -3.45
CA GLY A 309 10.26 -0.06 -2.66
C GLY A 309 10.77 1.23 -3.31
N PRO A 310 11.67 1.98 -2.65
CA PRO A 310 12.46 2.97 -3.38
C PRO A 310 13.03 2.28 -4.63
N PRO A 311 13.00 2.93 -5.81
CA PRO A 311 13.53 2.32 -7.02
C PRO A 311 14.90 1.74 -6.69
N ALA A 312 15.17 0.50 -7.11
CA ALA A 312 16.51 -0.04 -7.05
C ALA A 312 17.38 0.98 -7.78
N VAL A 313 18.10 1.78 -7.00
CA VAL A 313 18.93 2.80 -7.58
C VAL A 313 20.05 1.99 -8.21
N VAL A 314 20.09 1.92 -9.53
CA VAL A 314 21.24 1.38 -10.23
C VAL A 314 22.33 2.43 -10.00
N THR A 315 22.99 2.36 -8.85
CA THR A 315 23.94 3.39 -8.42
C THR A 315 25.12 3.32 -9.39
N GLY A 316 25.43 4.47 -9.97
CA GLY A 316 26.70 4.68 -10.67
C GLY A 316 27.65 5.31 -9.68
N GLU A 317 28.90 4.86 -9.66
CA GLU A 317 29.96 5.58 -8.95
C GLU A 317 30.25 6.88 -9.72
N SER A 318 29.48 7.93 -9.41
CA SER A 318 29.38 9.15 -10.22
C SER A 318 30.63 10.02 -10.10
N TYR A 319 31.41 9.84 -9.03
CA TYR A 319 32.50 10.73 -8.66
C TYR A 319 33.87 10.05 -8.63
N ALA A 320 33.97 8.76 -8.99
CA ALA A 320 35.26 8.03 -8.97
C ALA A 320 36.35 8.66 -9.83
N THR A 321 35.99 9.36 -10.90
CA THR A 321 36.94 9.98 -11.84
C THR A 321 37.19 11.46 -11.56
N ILE A 322 36.51 12.05 -10.58
CA ILE A 322 36.71 13.46 -10.21
C ILE A 322 37.99 13.54 -9.36
N PRO A 323 38.98 14.37 -9.74
CA PRO A 323 40.18 14.59 -8.94
C PRO A 323 39.85 15.06 -7.51
N ASP A 324 40.80 14.85 -6.60
CA ASP A 324 40.69 15.41 -5.26
C ASP A 324 40.48 16.93 -5.31
N GLY A 325 39.59 17.39 -4.45
CA GLY A 325 39.17 18.79 -4.34
C GLY A 325 39.47 19.38 -2.97
N PRO A 326 38.97 20.59 -2.68
CA PRO A 326 39.13 21.21 -1.37
C PRO A 326 38.46 20.37 -0.27
N ASN A 327 39.14 20.23 0.87
CA ASN A 327 38.54 19.64 2.07
C ASN A 327 37.60 20.64 2.76
N PHE A 328 36.57 20.14 3.43
CA PHE A 328 35.73 20.93 4.32
C PHE A 328 36.21 20.78 5.77
N ASP A 329 36.17 21.85 6.55
CA ASP A 329 36.56 21.79 7.95
C ASP A 329 35.44 21.19 8.82
N HIS A 330 35.67 19.98 9.31
CA HIS A 330 34.78 19.27 10.24
C HIS A 330 35.20 19.41 11.72
N SER A 331 36.16 20.28 12.06
CA SER A 331 36.69 20.45 13.41
C SER A 331 35.61 20.74 14.46
N LEU A 332 34.70 21.67 14.17
CA LEU A 332 33.60 22.04 15.07
C LEU A 332 32.67 20.85 15.37
N LEU A 333 32.28 20.09 14.35
CA LEU A 333 31.47 18.89 14.55
C LEU A 333 32.27 17.83 15.33
N ASN A 334 33.54 17.66 15.02
CA ASN A 334 34.40 16.70 15.70
C ASN A 334 34.53 17.01 17.20
N GLU A 335 34.65 18.28 17.58
CA GLU A 335 34.62 18.69 18.99
C GLU A 335 33.27 18.37 19.65
N VAL A 336 32.15 18.69 18.97
CA VAL A 336 30.81 18.36 19.46
C VAL A 336 30.67 16.85 19.71
N LEU A 337 31.09 16.03 18.74
CA LEU A 337 31.00 14.58 18.84
C LEU A 337 31.87 14.05 19.98
N LYS A 338 33.11 14.52 20.12
CA LYS A 338 34.01 14.11 21.22
C LYS A 338 33.50 14.48 22.60
N THR A 339 32.84 15.64 22.73
CA THR A 339 32.34 16.11 24.02
C THR A 339 31.03 15.42 24.43
N HIS A 340 30.15 15.13 23.46
CA HIS A 340 28.78 14.72 23.77
C HIS A 340 28.43 13.29 23.38
N VAL A 341 29.31 12.55 22.69
CA VAL A 341 29.08 11.17 22.26
C VAL A 341 30.05 10.23 22.98
N ASP A 342 29.53 9.18 23.62
CA ASP A 342 30.35 8.19 24.31
C ASP A 342 30.93 7.12 23.36
N GLU A 343 31.71 6.18 23.90
CA GLU A 343 32.31 5.09 23.14
C GLU A 343 31.30 4.07 22.57
N HIS A 344 30.06 4.10 23.04
CA HIS A 344 28.96 3.27 22.54
C HIS A 344 28.08 4.00 21.50
N GLY A 345 28.41 5.25 21.17
CA GLY A 345 27.66 6.07 20.24
C GLY A 345 26.35 6.64 20.81
N LEU A 346 26.23 6.71 22.13
CA LEU A 346 25.12 7.36 22.84
C LEU A 346 25.43 8.84 23.06
N VAL A 347 24.42 9.69 22.88
CA VAL A 347 24.55 11.14 22.90
C VAL A 347 24.00 11.72 24.20
N ASN A 348 24.75 12.59 24.85
CA ASN A 348 24.25 13.40 25.95
C ASN A 348 23.48 14.62 25.41
N TYR A 349 22.22 14.42 25.03
CA TYR A 349 21.39 15.48 24.46
C TYR A 349 21.13 16.64 25.43
N ALA A 350 21.13 16.39 26.74
CA ALA A 350 20.94 17.43 27.75
C ALA A 350 22.12 18.41 27.75
N THR A 351 23.36 17.91 27.79
CA THR A 351 24.55 18.77 27.73
C THR A 351 24.73 19.39 26.36
N LEU A 352 24.44 18.65 25.28
CA LEU A 352 24.50 19.17 23.92
C LEU A 352 23.49 20.31 23.68
N LYS A 353 22.30 20.24 24.27
CA LYS A 353 21.32 21.34 24.19
C LYS A 353 21.79 22.59 24.94
N ALA A 354 22.50 22.41 26.05
CA ALA A 354 23.05 23.51 26.83
C ALA A 354 24.26 24.17 26.12
N ASP A 355 25.00 23.43 25.30
CA ASP A 355 26.16 23.90 24.52
C ASP A 355 26.01 23.63 23.01
N SER A 356 24.90 24.09 22.41
CA SER A 356 24.64 23.87 20.97
C SER A 356 25.44 24.81 20.05
N THR A 357 26.18 25.78 20.61
CA THR A 357 26.81 26.87 19.85
C THR A 357 27.73 26.36 18.75
N LYS A 358 28.56 25.35 19.05
CA LYS A 358 29.49 24.76 18.06
C LYS A 358 28.76 23.98 16.97
N LEU A 359 27.71 23.23 17.35
CA LEU A 359 26.87 22.50 16.40
C LEU A 359 26.17 23.48 15.44
N ASP A 360 25.64 24.57 15.97
CA ASP A 360 24.94 25.59 15.18
C ASP A 360 25.89 26.35 14.24
N ALA A 361 27.10 26.65 14.71
CA ALA A 361 28.16 27.24 13.89
C ALA A 361 28.59 26.30 12.75
N TYR A 362 28.74 25.01 13.03
CA TYR A 362 29.05 23.99 12.03
C TYR A 362 27.91 23.85 10.99
N ILE A 363 26.66 23.77 11.45
CA ILE A 363 25.50 23.70 10.56
C ILE A 363 25.42 24.94 9.65
N LYS A 364 25.74 26.12 10.19
CA LYS A 364 25.77 27.35 9.40
C LYS A 364 26.87 27.32 8.33
N SER A 365 28.06 26.80 8.64
CA SER A 365 29.17 26.76 7.67
C SER A 365 28.92 25.79 6.52
N LEU A 366 28.06 24.77 6.70
CA LEU A 366 27.68 23.83 5.62
C LEU A 366 27.01 24.51 4.43
N ALA A 367 26.36 25.67 4.63
CA ALA A 367 25.74 26.43 3.56
C ALA A 367 26.74 26.90 2.50
N ASP A 368 28.00 27.14 2.90
CA ASP A 368 29.07 27.67 2.04
C ASP A 368 30.03 26.57 1.53
N ALA A 369 29.70 25.29 1.75
CA ALA A 369 30.57 24.19 1.35
C ALA A 369 30.77 24.15 -0.19
N PRO A 370 32.01 24.07 -0.69
CA PRO A 370 32.29 24.07 -2.14
C PRO A 370 32.07 22.68 -2.76
N ILE A 371 30.89 22.09 -2.55
CA ILE A 371 30.58 20.69 -2.89
C ILE A 371 30.83 20.36 -4.37
N THR A 372 30.65 21.32 -5.27
CA THR A 372 30.86 21.16 -6.72
C THR A 372 32.32 21.00 -7.12
N GLN A 373 33.25 21.48 -6.29
CA GLN A 373 34.69 21.37 -6.50
C GLN A 373 35.30 20.16 -5.78
N MET A 374 34.55 19.51 -4.89
CA MET A 374 35.01 18.38 -4.08
C MET A 374 35.10 17.09 -4.88
N GLY A 375 36.19 16.35 -4.64
CA GLY A 375 36.33 14.96 -5.06
C GLY A 375 35.39 14.01 -4.32
N ARG A 376 35.46 12.72 -4.66
CA ARG A 376 34.54 11.68 -4.15
C ARG A 376 34.50 11.64 -2.61
N ASN A 377 35.66 11.47 -1.96
CA ASN A 377 35.71 11.25 -0.51
C ASN A 377 35.38 12.50 0.28
N GLN A 378 35.81 13.68 -0.19
CA GLN A 378 35.46 14.98 0.40
C GLN A 378 33.94 15.19 0.37
N ARG A 379 33.30 14.90 -0.77
CA ARG A 379 31.85 15.01 -0.90
C ARG A 379 31.11 14.02 0.00
N LEU A 380 31.54 12.76 0.04
CA LEU A 380 30.88 11.74 0.86
C LEU A 380 31.01 12.04 2.36
N ALA A 381 32.20 12.44 2.82
CA ALA A 381 32.42 12.87 4.20
C ALA A 381 31.55 14.08 4.57
N LEU A 382 31.48 15.09 3.69
CA LEU A 382 30.61 16.25 3.88
C LEU A 382 29.15 15.86 4.05
N LEU A 383 28.62 15.01 3.15
CA LEU A 383 27.21 14.58 3.17
C LEU A 383 26.85 13.78 4.42
N ILE A 384 27.71 12.85 4.84
CA ILE A 384 27.50 12.04 6.06
C ILE A 384 27.52 12.93 7.30
N ASN A 385 28.52 13.80 7.41
CA ASN A 385 28.65 14.71 8.54
C ASN A 385 27.49 15.72 8.59
N ALA A 386 27.04 16.21 7.43
CA ALA A 386 25.88 17.08 7.34
C ALA A 386 24.61 16.37 7.83
N TYR A 387 24.33 15.16 7.34
CA TYR A 387 23.18 14.36 7.77
C TYR A 387 23.18 14.14 9.30
N ASN A 388 24.31 13.73 9.87
CA ASN A 388 24.42 13.46 11.29
C ASN A 388 24.26 14.75 12.13
N ALA A 389 24.88 15.86 11.72
CA ALA A 389 24.72 17.15 12.40
C ALA A 389 23.27 17.67 12.35
N PHE A 390 22.63 17.60 11.18
CA PHE A 390 21.22 17.96 11.02
C PHE A 390 20.30 17.06 11.85
N THR A 391 20.62 15.78 11.98
CA THR A 391 19.88 14.86 12.83
C THR A 391 20.02 15.21 14.31
N LEU A 392 21.24 15.52 14.78
CA LEU A 392 21.45 16.02 16.14
C LEU A 392 20.61 17.29 16.39
N ARG A 393 20.67 18.26 15.47
CA ARG A 393 19.90 19.51 15.58
C ARG A 393 18.39 19.27 15.56
N LEU A 394 17.90 18.37 14.72
CA LEU A 394 16.49 17.92 14.71
C LEU A 394 16.07 17.40 16.10
N ILE A 395 16.91 16.61 16.77
CA ILE A 395 16.59 16.15 18.12
C ILE A 395 16.58 17.33 19.09
N LEU A 396 17.57 18.22 19.06
CA LEU A 396 17.64 19.37 19.97
C LEU A 396 16.43 20.32 19.85
N ASP A 397 15.93 20.54 18.63
CA ASP A 397 14.74 21.36 18.35
C ASP A 397 13.48 20.82 19.02
N HIS A 398 13.44 19.51 19.27
CA HIS A 398 12.29 18.82 19.84
C HIS A 398 12.54 18.25 21.25
N TYR A 399 13.77 18.31 21.76
CA TYR A 399 14.16 17.72 23.03
C TYR A 399 13.42 18.39 24.22
N PRO A 400 12.90 17.63 25.21
CA PRO A 400 13.03 16.18 25.37
C PRO A 400 12.04 15.36 24.53
N VAL A 401 12.54 14.30 23.89
CA VAL A 401 11.76 13.25 23.19
C VAL A 401 12.29 11.88 23.59
N GLN A 402 11.43 10.86 23.55
CA GLN A 402 11.84 9.47 23.86
C GLN A 402 12.24 8.71 22.59
N SER A 403 11.74 9.16 21.44
CA SER A 403 12.09 8.66 20.12
C SER A 403 12.08 9.79 19.11
N ILE A 404 12.96 9.71 18.10
CA ILE A 404 12.83 10.54 16.90
C ILE A 404 11.45 10.39 16.24
N LYS A 405 10.77 9.24 16.45
CA LYS A 405 9.40 9.00 15.96
C LYS A 405 8.32 9.82 16.66
N ASP A 406 8.61 10.44 17.79
CA ASP A 406 7.66 11.30 18.51
C ASP A 406 7.52 12.67 17.81
N ILE A 407 8.50 13.06 16.99
CA ILE A 407 8.48 14.29 16.21
C ILE A 407 7.45 14.15 15.08
N PRO A 408 6.58 15.13 14.78
CA PRO A 408 5.60 15.00 13.69
C PRO A 408 6.25 14.65 12.33
N ALA A 409 5.61 13.77 11.55
CA ALA A 409 6.20 13.22 10.32
C ALA A 409 6.61 14.31 9.32
N GLU A 410 5.77 15.34 9.19
CA GLU A 410 5.98 16.52 8.35
C GLU A 410 7.14 17.43 8.80
N ARG A 411 7.69 17.21 10.01
CA ARG A 411 8.84 17.95 10.57
C ARG A 411 10.10 17.10 10.71
N ARG A 412 10.06 15.84 10.26
CA ARG A 412 11.09 14.83 10.50
C ARG A 412 12.01 14.70 9.28
N TRP A 413 12.23 13.48 8.77
CA TRP A 413 13.18 13.24 7.67
C TRP A 413 12.80 13.91 6.35
N GLN A 414 11.50 14.05 6.06
CA GLN A 414 10.99 14.62 4.79
C GLN A 414 10.92 16.15 4.81
N ALA A 415 11.14 16.80 5.96
CA ALA A 415 11.06 18.25 6.08
C ALA A 415 12.25 18.92 5.38
N VAL A 416 11.98 19.65 4.29
CA VAL A 416 12.98 20.41 3.53
C VAL A 416 13.33 21.69 4.29
N ARG A 417 14.49 21.72 4.96
CA ARG A 417 14.91 22.86 5.81
C ARG A 417 16.41 23.01 6.05
N TRP A 418 17.23 22.05 5.61
CA TRP A 418 18.65 22.04 5.89
C TRP A 418 19.44 22.61 4.72
N ASN A 419 20.11 23.74 4.94
CA ASN A 419 20.94 24.36 3.90
C ASN A 419 22.30 23.66 3.84
N LEU A 420 22.62 23.10 2.67
CA LEU A 420 23.89 22.47 2.36
C LEU A 420 24.34 22.96 0.98
N ALA A 421 25.52 23.60 0.92
CA ALA A 421 26.11 24.13 -0.31
C ALA A 421 25.13 25.01 -1.13
N GLY A 422 24.41 25.91 -0.45
CA GLY A 422 23.46 26.85 -1.05
C GLY A 422 22.10 26.25 -1.45
N THR A 423 21.88 24.95 -1.25
CA THR A 423 20.60 24.28 -1.54
C THR A 423 19.96 23.77 -0.27
N THR A 424 18.63 23.93 -0.16
CA THR A 424 17.88 23.43 1.01
C THR A 424 17.36 22.02 0.73
N TYR A 425 17.75 21.08 1.59
CA TYR A 425 17.36 19.67 1.50
C TYR A 425 16.58 19.21 2.74
N SER A 426 15.89 18.08 2.60
CA SER A 426 15.50 17.24 3.73
C SER A 426 16.59 16.20 4.04
N LEU A 427 16.53 15.57 5.22
CA LEU A 427 17.44 14.45 5.54
C LEU A 427 17.25 13.28 4.57
N ASP A 428 15.99 13.02 4.20
CA ASP A 428 15.61 11.98 3.25
C ASP A 428 16.25 12.24 1.87
N GLN A 429 16.26 13.48 1.39
CA GLN A 429 16.90 13.85 0.12
C GLN A 429 18.42 13.73 0.16
N ILE A 430 19.07 14.10 1.27
CA ILE A 430 20.53 13.91 1.40
C ILE A 430 20.88 12.42 1.24
N GLU A 431 20.14 11.54 1.90
CA GLU A 431 20.37 10.10 1.82
C GLU A 431 19.98 9.53 0.43
N HIS A 432 18.75 9.76 -0.01
CA HIS A 432 18.14 9.07 -1.15
C HIS A 432 18.39 9.73 -2.50
N GLU A 433 18.74 11.02 -2.54
CA GLU A 433 18.99 11.75 -3.78
C GLU A 433 20.47 12.14 -3.94
N GLN A 434 21.21 12.37 -2.85
CA GLN A 434 22.62 12.81 -2.93
C GLN A 434 23.63 11.70 -2.65
N ILE A 435 23.36 10.81 -1.68
CA ILE A 435 24.29 9.72 -1.32
C ILE A 435 24.00 8.47 -2.15
N ARG A 436 22.85 7.83 -1.92
CA ARG A 436 22.58 6.49 -2.46
C ARG A 436 22.72 6.42 -3.99
N PRO A 437 22.22 7.38 -4.81
CA PRO A 437 22.33 7.26 -6.26
C PRO A 437 23.72 7.47 -6.85
N HIS A 438 24.59 8.17 -6.12
CA HIS A 438 25.84 8.68 -6.66
C HIS A 438 27.08 7.96 -6.15
N PHE A 439 26.97 7.25 -5.02
CA PHE A 439 28.06 6.51 -4.40
C PHE A 439 27.73 5.04 -4.35
N ARG A 440 28.62 4.21 -4.90
CA ARG A 440 28.51 2.75 -4.81
C ARG A 440 29.12 2.26 -3.50
N GLU A 441 28.58 2.76 -2.38
CA GLU A 441 29.13 2.60 -1.03
C GLU A 441 28.04 2.19 -0.03
N PRO A 442 27.75 0.90 0.17
CA PRO A 442 26.69 0.45 1.07
C PRO A 442 26.99 0.68 2.56
N ARG A 443 28.27 0.93 2.93
CA ARG A 443 28.65 1.19 4.33
C ARG A 443 28.14 2.53 4.84
N VAL A 444 27.62 3.41 3.97
CA VAL A 444 26.91 4.64 4.39
C VAL A 444 25.74 4.35 5.33
N HIS A 445 25.07 3.21 5.18
CA HIS A 445 24.00 2.77 6.08
C HIS A 445 24.47 2.48 7.50
N PHE A 446 25.78 2.30 7.69
CA PHE A 446 26.41 2.17 9.00
C PHE A 446 26.91 3.51 9.57
N ALA A 447 26.86 4.59 8.78
CA ALA A 447 27.40 5.90 9.09
C ALA A 447 26.34 6.99 9.24
N LEU A 448 25.19 6.86 8.58
CA LEU A 448 24.04 7.75 8.71
C LEU A 448 23.22 7.34 9.94
N VAL A 449 23.25 8.16 10.99
CA VAL A 449 22.67 7.80 12.29
C VAL A 449 21.40 8.58 12.57
N CYS A 450 20.29 7.85 12.63
CA CYS A 450 18.93 8.33 12.85
C CYS A 450 18.55 8.63 14.31
N ALA A 451 19.54 8.85 15.19
CA ALA A 451 19.36 9.09 16.63
C ALA A 451 18.56 8.02 17.40
N ALA A 452 18.59 6.76 16.96
CA ALA A 452 17.93 5.66 17.65
C ALA A 452 18.91 4.56 18.08
N ILE A 453 18.57 3.83 19.15
CA ILE A 453 19.38 2.73 19.72
C ILE A 453 19.61 1.59 18.70
N GLY A 454 18.65 1.36 17.80
CA GLY A 454 18.75 0.41 16.69
C GLY A 454 19.64 0.89 15.54
N CYS A 455 19.92 2.20 15.44
CA CYS A 455 20.88 2.71 14.46
C CYS A 455 22.29 2.19 14.81
N PRO A 456 23.21 2.13 13.84
CA PRO A 456 24.63 1.96 14.11
C PRO A 456 25.11 3.06 15.08
N PRO A 457 26.18 2.84 15.86
CA PRO A 457 26.64 3.83 16.82
C PRO A 457 27.08 5.10 16.11
N LEU A 458 26.66 6.26 16.61
CA LEU A 458 27.23 7.54 16.16
C LEU A 458 28.70 7.59 16.57
N ARG A 459 29.60 7.81 15.61
CA ARG A 459 31.03 7.95 15.93
C ARG A 459 31.24 9.19 16.80
N ASN A 460 32.13 9.07 17.78
CA ASN A 460 32.60 10.20 18.60
C ASN A 460 33.66 11.07 17.89
N GLU A 461 33.77 10.95 16.56
CA GLU A 461 34.60 11.77 15.69
C GLU A 461 33.87 12.02 14.37
N ALA A 462 34.17 13.14 13.71
CA ALA A 462 33.62 13.43 12.39
C ALA A 462 34.29 12.56 11.32
N TYR A 463 33.57 12.27 10.23
CA TYR A 463 34.15 11.60 9.08
C TYR A 463 35.14 12.53 8.35
N GLN A 464 36.32 12.01 7.99
CA GLN A 464 37.35 12.77 7.28
C GLN A 464 37.63 12.14 5.91
N SER A 465 37.90 12.97 4.90
CA SER A 465 38.06 12.51 3.52
C SER A 465 39.26 11.58 3.31
N ASP A 466 40.34 11.80 4.06
CA ASP A 466 41.58 11.04 4.05
C ASP A 466 41.52 9.73 4.85
N ARG A 467 40.60 9.64 5.83
CA ARG A 467 40.39 8.47 6.70
C ARG A 467 39.09 7.72 6.43
N LEU A 468 38.34 8.09 5.39
CA LEU A 468 36.98 7.60 5.17
C LEU A 468 36.90 6.05 5.10
N GLU A 469 37.87 5.41 4.44
CA GLU A 469 37.94 3.96 4.32
C GLU A 469 38.23 3.26 5.66
N GLU A 470 39.15 3.81 6.45
CA GLU A 470 39.46 3.35 7.81
C GLU A 470 38.21 3.44 8.69
N GLN A 471 37.53 4.59 8.66
CA GLN A 471 36.34 4.84 9.47
C GLN A 471 35.16 3.94 9.06
N PHE A 472 34.92 3.74 7.76
CA PHE A 472 33.89 2.81 7.29
C PHE A 472 34.21 1.36 7.63
N SER A 473 35.47 0.94 7.49
CA SER A 473 35.90 -0.41 7.83
C SER A 473 35.71 -0.69 9.32
N ALA A 474 36.14 0.24 10.19
CA ALA A 474 35.95 0.12 11.64
C ALA A 474 34.46 0.06 12.02
N GLN A 475 33.63 0.92 11.41
CA GLN A 475 32.20 0.96 11.67
C GLN A 475 31.50 -0.32 11.22
N SER A 476 31.81 -0.80 10.01
CA SER A 476 31.28 -2.06 9.49
C SER A 476 31.70 -3.23 10.38
N GLN A 477 32.97 -3.31 10.78
CA GLN A 477 33.45 -4.35 11.67
C GLN A 477 32.70 -4.35 13.01
N TYR A 478 32.49 -3.18 13.62
CA TYR A 478 31.76 -3.07 14.89
C TYR A 478 30.31 -3.58 14.79
N VAL A 479 29.59 -3.20 13.73
CA VAL A 479 28.22 -3.69 13.46
C VAL A 479 28.19 -5.22 13.37
N HIS A 480 29.23 -5.84 12.81
CA HIS A 480 29.30 -7.29 12.61
C HIS A 480 29.90 -8.09 13.78
N THR A 481 30.44 -7.43 14.80
CA THR A 481 30.93 -8.10 16.02
C THR A 481 29.98 -7.95 17.20
N HIS A 482 29.02 -7.02 17.11
CA HIS A 482 28.10 -6.74 18.20
C HIS A 482 26.75 -7.44 18.00
N SER A 483 26.31 -8.15 19.05
CA SER A 483 25.09 -8.98 19.06
C SER A 483 23.77 -8.25 18.78
N ARG A 484 23.78 -6.91 18.77
CA ARG A 484 22.62 -6.07 18.47
C ARG A 484 22.33 -6.03 16.98
N TRP A 485 23.34 -6.12 16.13
CA TRP A 485 23.19 -5.97 14.68
C TRP A 485 23.59 -7.22 13.90
N TYR A 486 24.39 -8.12 14.49
CA TYR A 486 24.77 -9.37 13.87
C TYR A 486 24.88 -10.51 14.89
N MET A 487 24.25 -11.65 14.58
CA MET A 487 24.45 -12.90 15.33
C MET A 487 24.20 -14.11 14.44
N TYR A 488 25.17 -15.02 14.38
CA TYR A 488 25.01 -16.30 13.70
C TYR A 488 24.75 -17.44 14.70
N ASP A 489 23.60 -18.11 14.57
CA ASP A 489 23.26 -19.32 15.31
C ASP A 489 23.54 -20.55 14.43
N ALA A 490 24.64 -21.23 14.71
CA ALA A 490 25.07 -22.43 14.01
C ALA A 490 24.13 -23.62 14.23
N SER A 491 23.45 -23.70 15.38
CA SER A 491 22.56 -24.82 15.72
C SER A 491 21.27 -24.78 14.90
N GLN A 492 20.75 -23.57 14.70
CA GLN A 492 19.53 -23.33 13.93
C GLN A 492 19.79 -23.00 12.45
N LYS A 493 21.06 -22.79 12.07
CA LYS A 493 21.46 -22.28 10.75
C LYS A 493 20.74 -20.97 10.42
N VAL A 494 20.70 -20.07 11.39
CA VAL A 494 20.04 -18.76 11.28
C VAL A 494 21.10 -17.67 11.41
N VAL A 495 21.08 -16.71 10.49
CA VAL A 495 21.83 -15.47 10.62
C VAL A 495 20.85 -14.34 10.95
N ASN A 496 21.05 -13.72 12.10
CA ASN A 496 20.30 -12.56 12.56
C ASN A 496 21.04 -11.30 12.13
N LEU A 497 20.39 -10.46 11.36
CA LEU A 497 20.95 -9.24 10.79
C LEU A 497 20.12 -8.03 11.20
N THR A 498 20.75 -6.87 11.35
CA THR A 498 20.06 -5.59 11.52
C THR A 498 19.04 -5.36 10.39
N ALA A 499 17.92 -4.70 10.73
CA ALA A 499 16.87 -4.35 9.76
C ALA A 499 17.37 -3.47 8.59
N LEU A 500 18.54 -2.83 8.71
CA LEU A 500 19.19 -2.10 7.62
C LEU A 500 19.40 -2.97 6.37
N TYR A 501 19.79 -4.24 6.56
CA TYR A 501 19.95 -5.20 5.46
C TYR A 501 18.63 -5.53 4.75
N ASN A 502 17.49 -5.34 5.42
CA ASN A 502 16.17 -5.51 4.81
C ASN A 502 15.70 -4.25 4.08
N TRP A 503 15.91 -3.08 4.70
CA TRP A 503 15.44 -1.81 4.15
C TRP A 503 16.27 -1.36 2.95
N PHE A 504 17.56 -1.65 2.96
CA PHE A 504 18.53 -1.21 1.95
C PHE A 504 19.20 -2.38 1.22
N ALA A 505 18.53 -3.54 1.16
CA ALA A 505 19.06 -4.77 0.56
C ALA A 505 19.73 -4.53 -0.81
N GLY A 506 19.08 -3.76 -1.69
CA GLY A 506 19.59 -3.47 -3.03
C GLY A 506 20.98 -2.83 -3.06
N ASP A 507 21.29 -1.95 -2.11
CA ASP A 507 22.58 -1.27 -2.04
C ASP A 507 23.70 -2.25 -1.66
N PHE A 508 23.41 -3.19 -0.75
CA PHE A 508 24.33 -4.27 -0.36
C PHE A 508 24.48 -5.32 -1.45
N GLU A 509 23.37 -5.75 -2.06
CA GLU A 509 23.34 -6.75 -3.14
C GLU A 509 24.09 -6.26 -4.38
N GLN A 510 24.04 -4.97 -4.68
CA GLN A 510 24.76 -4.41 -5.82
C GLN A 510 26.28 -4.59 -5.70
N VAL A 511 26.83 -4.50 -4.49
CA VAL A 511 28.28 -4.66 -4.22
C VAL A 511 28.65 -6.10 -3.95
N GLY A 512 27.86 -6.79 -3.13
CA GLY A 512 28.15 -8.15 -2.67
C GLY A 512 27.51 -9.27 -3.47
N GLY A 513 26.66 -9.01 -4.47
CA GLY A 513 25.89 -10.02 -5.22
C GLY A 513 24.65 -10.52 -4.48
N SER A 514 24.72 -10.69 -3.16
CA SER A 514 23.58 -10.90 -2.28
C SER A 514 23.84 -10.30 -0.89
N VAL A 515 22.80 -10.13 -0.06
CA VAL A 515 22.99 -9.73 1.36
C VAL A 515 23.92 -10.70 2.09
N LEU A 516 23.77 -12.02 1.88
CA LEU A 516 24.60 -13.03 2.54
C LEU A 516 26.06 -12.95 2.10
N GLU A 517 26.30 -12.77 0.79
CA GLU A 517 27.65 -12.64 0.25
C GLU A 517 28.31 -11.33 0.70
N TYR A 518 27.55 -10.23 0.81
CA TYR A 518 28.05 -9.00 1.40
C TYR A 518 28.45 -9.22 2.87
N VAL A 519 27.58 -9.82 3.70
CA VAL A 519 27.91 -10.13 5.10
C VAL A 519 29.14 -11.03 5.20
N ALA A 520 29.28 -12.03 4.34
CA ALA A 520 30.47 -12.88 4.27
C ALA A 520 31.75 -12.13 3.87
N SER A 521 31.64 -11.03 3.11
CA SER A 521 32.80 -10.16 2.85
C SER A 521 33.26 -9.41 4.10
N GLN A 522 32.35 -9.18 5.06
CA GLN A 522 32.64 -8.46 6.31
C GLN A 522 33.00 -9.40 7.47
N VAL A 523 32.55 -10.66 7.42
CA VAL A 523 32.69 -11.64 8.51
C VAL A 523 33.39 -12.91 8.01
N PRO A 524 34.72 -13.06 8.22
CA PRO A 524 35.48 -14.21 7.71
C PRO A 524 34.94 -15.57 8.15
N SER A 525 34.51 -15.71 9.42
CA SER A 525 33.92 -16.95 9.93
C SER A 525 32.60 -17.31 9.23
N PHE A 526 31.80 -16.31 8.86
CA PHE A 526 30.58 -16.52 8.10
C PHE A 526 30.85 -16.89 6.64
N LYS A 527 31.94 -16.36 6.07
CA LYS A 527 32.40 -16.73 4.73
C LYS A 527 32.73 -18.22 4.63
N GLU A 528 33.38 -18.79 5.64
CA GLU A 528 33.67 -20.23 5.69
C GLU A 528 32.39 -21.06 5.68
N ILE A 529 31.37 -20.62 6.42
CA ILE A 529 30.05 -21.26 6.47
C ILE A 529 29.38 -21.25 5.09
N LEU A 530 29.30 -20.10 4.42
CA LEU A 530 28.71 -20.03 3.08
C LEU A 530 29.50 -20.86 2.06
N THR A 531 30.83 -20.82 2.13
CA THR A 531 31.72 -21.57 1.22
C THR A 531 31.57 -23.09 1.40
N SER A 532 31.23 -23.56 2.60
CA SER A 532 30.93 -24.98 2.88
C SER A 532 29.62 -25.49 2.24
N GLY A 533 28.88 -24.62 1.53
CA GLY A 533 27.61 -24.95 0.89
C GLY A 533 26.39 -24.80 1.80
N GLN A 534 26.56 -24.31 3.03
CA GLN A 534 25.43 -24.00 3.91
C GLN A 534 24.67 -22.77 3.40
N LYS A 535 23.34 -22.81 3.55
CA LYS A 535 22.45 -21.70 3.21
C LYS A 535 21.66 -21.28 4.45
N PRO A 536 22.24 -20.43 5.32
CA PRO A 536 21.55 -19.96 6.52
C PRO A 536 20.28 -19.19 6.17
N ARG A 537 19.25 -19.36 7.01
CA ARG A 537 18.04 -18.53 6.91
C ARG A 537 18.32 -17.15 7.50
N VAL A 538 18.00 -16.10 6.76
CA VAL A 538 18.11 -14.71 7.25
C VAL A 538 16.90 -14.38 8.12
N VAL A 539 17.16 -13.84 9.30
CA VAL A 539 16.15 -13.24 10.19
C VAL A 539 16.60 -11.80 10.47
N PHE A 540 15.69 -10.85 10.34
CA PHE A 540 16.01 -9.46 10.64
C PHE A 540 15.64 -9.15 12.10
N LEU A 541 16.57 -8.54 12.82
CA LEU A 541 16.41 -8.13 14.21
C LEU A 541 15.44 -6.96 14.34
N ASP A 542 14.70 -6.93 15.45
CA ASP A 542 13.81 -5.81 15.77
C ASP A 542 14.60 -4.51 15.92
N TYR A 543 14.02 -3.43 15.41
CA TYR A 543 14.69 -2.13 15.40
C TYR A 543 14.21 -1.26 16.56
N ASP A 544 15.10 -0.99 17.51
CA ASP A 544 14.82 -0.14 18.66
C ASP A 544 14.82 1.35 18.26
N TRP A 545 13.64 1.96 18.30
CA TRP A 545 13.44 3.38 17.97
C TRP A 545 13.64 4.32 19.15
N SER A 546 13.95 3.81 20.34
CA SER A 546 14.27 4.64 21.50
C SER A 546 15.46 5.53 21.18
N LEU A 547 15.42 6.77 21.67
CA LEU A 547 16.47 7.76 21.44
C LEU A 547 17.82 7.21 21.95
N ASN A 548 18.89 7.37 21.17
CA ASN A 548 20.25 6.97 21.58
C ASN A 548 20.85 7.93 22.61
N THR A 549 20.15 8.15 23.72
CA THR A 549 20.59 9.04 24.79
C THR A 549 21.49 8.32 25.78
N GLN A 550 22.45 9.04 26.38
CA GLN A 550 23.10 8.61 27.60
C GLN A 550 22.07 8.64 28.75
N ASN A 551 22.18 7.68 29.68
CA ASN A 551 21.31 7.56 30.85
C ASN A 551 21.53 8.67 31.88
#